data_AF-A0A4R5JC60-F1
#
_entry.id   AF-A0A4R5JC60-F1
#
_cell.length_a   1.000
_cell.length_b   1.000
_cell.length_c   1.000
_cell.angle_alpha   90.00
_cell.angle_beta   90.00
_cell.angle_gamma   90.00
#
_symmetry.space_group_name_H-M   'P 1'
#
loop_
_entity.id
_entity.type
_entity.pdbx_description
1 polymer ?
#
loop_
_entity_poly.entity_id
_entity_poly.type
_entity_poly.pdbx_seq_one_letter_code
_entity_poly.pdbx_strand_id
1 'polypeptide(L)' 'MVLNSIAPIRDAAAAGLGLAFLPQAYVSEQVASGHLIQVLGDWRKTFEGYHLYYANRRHASSAFSLLVEALRYRKA' A
#
# COMPACT_ATOMS: atom_id res chain seq x y z
N MET A 1 -1.67 -7.02 20.80
CA MET A 1 -0.80 -7.95 20.06
C MET A 1 0.14 -7.15 19.20
N VAL A 2 1.41 -7.53 19.09
CA VAL A 2 2.41 -6.82 18.27
C VAL A 2 2.91 -7.78 17.20
N LEU A 3 2.85 -7.35 15.95
CA LEU A 3 3.26 -8.12 14.77
C LEU A 3 4.15 -7.23 13.90
N ASN A 4 5.09 -7.84 13.17
CA ASN A 4 6.13 -7.13 12.42
C ASN A 4 5.87 -7.04 10.91
N SER A 5 4.73 -7.54 10.44
CA SER A 5 4.40 -7.68 9.02
C SER A 5 2.92 -7.40 8.76
N ILE A 6 2.61 -6.85 7.58
CA ILE A 6 1.24 -6.44 7.21
C ILE A 6 0.27 -7.63 7.12
N ALA A 7 0.69 -8.75 6.50
CA ALA A 7 -0.20 -9.89 6.27
C ALA A 7 -0.74 -10.52 7.58
N PRO A 8 0.10 -10.84 8.59
CA PRO A 8 -0.40 -11.33 9.88
C PRO A 8 -1.31 -10.33 10.60
N ILE A 9 -1.05 -9.02 10.48
CA ILE A 9 -1.90 -7.98 11.09
C ILE A 9 -3.30 -8.00 10.45
N ARG A 10 -3.36 -8.09 9.11
CA ARG A 10 -4.63 -8.21 8.38
C ARG A 10 -5.40 -9.44 8.80
N ASP A 11 -4.73 -10.60 8.85
CA ASP A 11 -5.39 -11.88 9.15
C ASP A 11 -5.93 -11.88 10.60
N ALA A 12 -5.18 -11.29 11.53
CA ALA A 12 -5.65 -11.09 12.91
C ALA A 12 -6.91 -10.20 13.00
N ALA A 13 -6.95 -9.09 12.25
CA ALA A 13 -8.12 -8.22 12.19
C ALA A 13 -9.33 -8.94 11.56
N ALA A 14 -9.11 -9.69 10.49
CA ALA A 14 -10.15 -10.49 9.84
C ALA A 14 -10.69 -11.61 10.74
N ALA A 15 -9.86 -12.13 11.64
CA ALA A 15 -10.26 -13.09 12.68
C ALA A 15 -10.96 -12.44 13.90
N GLY A 16 -11.20 -11.12 13.89
CA GLY A 16 -11.89 -10.41 14.97
C GLY A 16 -11.05 -10.16 16.22
N LEU A 17 -9.71 -10.25 16.12
CA LEU A 17 -8.80 -10.08 17.26
C LEU A 17 -8.54 -8.61 17.63
N GLY A 18 -9.14 -7.65 16.91
CA GLY A 18 -9.08 -6.22 17.21
C GLY A 18 -9.04 -5.32 15.97
N LEU A 19 -8.55 -4.10 16.16
CA LEU A 19 -8.38 -3.10 15.10
C LEU A 19 -6.97 -3.15 14.50
N ALA A 20 -6.87 -2.88 13.20
CA ALA A 20 -5.59 -2.78 12.48
C ALA A 20 -5.50 -1.48 11.70
N PHE A 21 -4.31 -0.86 11.72
CA PHE A 21 -3.98 0.31 10.89
C PHE A 21 -3.09 -0.14 9.74
N LEU A 22 -3.66 -0.22 8.53
CA LEU A 22 -3.02 -0.80 7.35
C LEU A 22 -3.24 0.08 6.11
N PRO A 23 -2.34 0.05 5.11
CA PRO A 23 -2.58 0.74 3.85
C PRO A 23 -3.79 0.13 3.11
N GLN A 24 -4.65 0.99 2.55
CA GLN A 24 -5.92 0.59 1.94
C GLN A 24 -5.76 -0.50 0.85
N ALA A 25 -4.68 -0.45 0.07
CA ALA A 25 -4.41 -1.44 -0.97
C ALA A 25 -4.36 -2.88 -0.44
N TYR A 26 -3.88 -3.08 0.80
CA TYR A 26 -3.72 -4.42 1.40
C TYR A 26 -5.01 -5.02 1.98
N VAL A 27 -6.08 -4.22 2.12
CA VAL A 27 -7.36 -4.63 2.71
C VAL A 27 -8.55 -4.40 1.78
N SER A 28 -8.29 -3.98 0.53
CA SER A 28 -9.32 -3.57 -0.43
C SER A 28 -10.34 -4.69 -0.70
N GLU A 29 -9.89 -5.94 -0.87
CA GLU A 29 -10.75 -7.11 -1.08
C GLU A 29 -11.59 -7.45 0.16
N GLN A 30 -11.00 -7.41 1.35
CA GLN A 30 -11.70 -7.70 2.60
C GLN A 30 -12.74 -6.63 2.92
N VAL A 31 -12.46 -5.37 2.58
CA VAL A 31 -13.43 -4.28 2.72
C VAL A 31 -14.54 -4.40 1.67
N ALA A 32 -14.19 -4.68 0.42
CA ALA A 32 -15.19 -4.87 -0.64
C ALA A 32 -16.14 -6.04 -0.37
N SER A 33 -15.64 -7.12 0.24
CA SER A 33 -16.44 -8.29 0.63
C SER A 33 -17.18 -8.12 1.97
N GLY A 34 -16.94 -7.03 2.70
CA GLY A 34 -17.54 -6.77 4.02
C GLY A 34 -16.93 -7.57 5.18
N HIS A 35 -15.89 -8.38 4.93
CA HIS A 35 -15.15 -9.09 5.99
C HIS A 35 -14.40 -8.14 6.92
N LEU A 36 -13.98 -6.98 6.40
CA LEU A 36 -13.45 -5.88 7.20
C LEU A 36 -14.28 -4.63 6.93
N ILE A 37 -14.42 -3.78 7.94
CA ILE A 37 -15.03 -2.46 7.78
C ILE A 37 -14.00 -1.40 8.13
N GLN A 38 -14.03 -0.30 7.37
CA GLN A 38 -13.22 0.87 7.72
C GLN A 38 -13.85 1.59 8.91
N VAL A 39 -13.04 1.86 9.93
CA VAL A 39 -13.41 2.69 11.08
C VAL A 39 -12.50 3.91 11.16
N LEU A 40 -12.95 4.96 11.86
CA LEU A 40 -12.17 6.19 12.07
C LEU A 40 -11.71 6.87 10.76
N GLY A 41 -12.55 6.84 9.71
CA GLY A 41 -12.19 7.37 8.39
C GLY A 41 -11.74 8.83 8.39
N ASP A 42 -12.32 9.65 9.27
CA ASP A 42 -12.01 11.08 9.40
C ASP A 42 -10.61 11.35 9.99
N TRP A 43 -10.02 10.35 10.64
CA TRP A 43 -8.71 10.44 11.31
C TRP A 43 -7.57 9.89 10.45
N ARG A 44 -7.85 9.50 9.20
CA ARG A 44 -6.85 8.90 8.32
C ARG A 44 -5.81 9.93 7.86
N LYS A 45 -4.54 9.53 7.83
CA LYS A 45 -3.51 10.28 7.11
C LYS A 45 -3.56 9.92 5.63
N THR A 46 -3.48 10.94 4.78
CA THR A 46 -3.14 10.75 3.37
C THR A 46 -1.63 10.68 3.28
N PHE A 47 -1.11 9.56 2.80
CA PHE A 47 0.32 9.41 2.56
C PHE A 47 0.67 9.93 1.16
N GLU A 48 1.91 10.41 1.02
CA GLU A 48 2.45 10.68 -0.31
C GLU A 48 2.51 9.40 -1.14
N GLY A 49 2.48 9.56 -2.47
CA GLY A 49 2.56 8.43 -3.39
C GLY A 49 3.88 7.67 -3.26
N TYR A 50 3.92 6.46 -3.84
CA TYR A 50 5.16 5.71 -3.96
C TYR A 50 6.11 6.39 -4.95
N HIS A 51 7.40 6.40 -4.59
CA HIS A 51 8.46 6.98 -5.41
C HIS A 51 9.48 5.90 -5.77
N LEU A 52 9.90 5.87 -7.04
CA LEU A 52 10.99 5.03 -7.49
C LEU A 52 12.33 5.75 -7.23
N TYR A 53 13.15 5.22 -6.34
CA TYR A 53 14.48 5.75 -6.06
C TYR A 53 15.56 4.98 -6.81
N TYR A 54 16.42 5.70 -7.53
CA TYR A 54 17.61 5.16 -8.17
C TYR A 54 18.76 6.18 -8.08
N ALA A 55 19.91 5.73 -7.57
CA ALA A 55 21.00 6.63 -7.17
C ALA A 55 21.70 7.32 -8.36
N ASN A 56 21.88 6.62 -9.48
CA ASN A 56 22.58 7.15 -10.64
C ASN A 56 21.58 7.59 -11.74
N ARG A 57 21.53 8.91 -11.99
CA ARG A 57 20.64 9.52 -12.99
C ARG A 57 21.34 9.91 -14.29
N ARG A 58 22.67 9.83 -14.37
CA ARG A 58 23.47 10.37 -15.50
C ARG A 58 23.53 9.44 -16.71
N HIS A 59 23.54 8.13 -16.49
CA HIS A 59 23.65 7.13 -17.56
C HIS A 59 22.60 6.04 -17.40
N ALA A 60 21.32 6.43 -17.36
CA ALA A 60 20.22 5.47 -17.42
C ALA A 60 20.29 4.73 -18.76
N SER A 61 20.33 3.39 -18.72
CA SER A 61 20.23 2.60 -19.94
C SER A 61 18.87 2.84 -20.62
N SER A 62 18.79 2.57 -21.93
CA SER A 62 17.52 2.63 -22.67
C SER A 62 16.47 1.70 -22.05
N ALA A 63 16.87 0.49 -21.67
CA ALA A 63 16.02 -0.47 -20.97
C ALA A 63 15.49 0.07 -19.63
N PHE A 64 16.35 0.73 -18.83
CA PHE A 64 15.92 1.31 -17.56
C PHE A 64 14.96 2.48 -17.77
N SER A 65 15.20 3.32 -18.77
CA SER A 65 14.29 4.43 -19.11
C SER A 65 12.90 3.94 -19.50
N LEU A 66 12.82 2.85 -20.29
CA LEU A 66 11.56 2.19 -20.61
C LEU A 66 10.84 1.65 -19.37
N LEU A 67 11.58 1.05 -18.42
CA LEU A 67 11.01 0.59 -17.16
C LEU A 67 10.45 1.74 -16.32
N VAL A 68 11.20 2.83 -16.18
CA VAL A 68 10.74 4.03 -15.45
C VAL A 68 9.45 4.56 -16.07
N GLU A 69 9.38 4.66 -17.40
CA GLU A 69 8.17 5.12 -18.09
C GLU A 69 6.99 4.15 -17.99
N ALA A 70 7.25 2.83 -17.93
CA ALA A 70 6.22 1.83 -17.72
C ALA A 70 5.64 1.86 -16.30
N LEU A 71 6.49 2.12 -15.29
CA LEU A 71 6.10 2.19 -13.87
C LEU A 71 5.59 3.56 -13.44
N ARG A 72 5.72 4.59 -14.29
CA ARG A 72 5.31 5.96 -13.98
C ARG A 72 3.80 6.01 -13.74
N TYR A 73 3.39 6.42 -12.54
CA TYR A 73 2.00 6.66 -12.23
C TYR A 73 1.42 7.77 -13.11
N ARG A 74 0.30 7.49 -13.80
CA ARG A 74 -0.47 8.45 -14.58
C ARG A 74 -1.84 8.60 -13.90
N LYS A 75 -2.21 9.82 -13.53
CA LYS A 75 -3.61 10.09 -13.15
C LYS A 75 -4.47 9.89 -14.40
N ALA A 76 -5.52 9.07 -14.27
CA ALA A 76 -6.57 8.96 -15.27
C ALA A 76 -7.39 10.25 -15.36
#